data_AF-A0A532CMJ4-F1
#
_entry.id   AF-A0A532CMJ4-F1
#
_cell.length_a   1.000
_cell.length_b   1.000
_cell.length_c   1.000
_cell.angle_alpha   90.00
_cell.angle_beta   90.00
_cell.angle_gamma   90.00
#
_symmetry.space_group_name_H-M   'P 1'
#
loop_
_entity.id
_entity.type
_entity.pdbx_description
1 polymer ?
#
loop_
_entity_poly.entity_id
_entity_poly.type
_entity_poly.pdbx_seq_one_letter_code
_entity_poly.pdbx_strand_id
1 'polypeptide(L)' 'MAIHYDVIIIGTGPGGGTLAYKLAPSGKKILLLERGDYLPREKNNWSSKTVFLDNKYKAKETWKDKNGGTFHPGIRRMC' A
#
# COMPACT_ATOMS: atom_id res chain seq x y z
N MET A 1 3.00 28.79 -2.30
CA MET A 1 2.99 28.17 -3.64
C MET A 1 2.52 26.73 -3.50
N ALA A 2 1.53 26.31 -4.29
CA ALA A 2 1.10 24.91 -4.31
C ALA A 2 2.13 24.08 -5.11
N ILE A 3 2.57 22.97 -4.53
CA ILE A 3 3.42 21.99 -5.22
C ILE A 3 2.56 21.19 -6.21
N HIS A 4 2.94 21.22 -7.49
CA HIS A 4 2.24 20.51 -8.56
C HIS A 4 2.95 19.19 -8.90
N TYR A 5 2.16 18.11 -9.00
CA TYR A 5 2.58 16.79 -9.46
C TYR A 5 1.71 16.37 -10.64
N ASP A 6 2.33 15.73 -11.63
CA ASP A 6 1.61 15.22 -12.80
C ASP A 6 0.91 13.88 -12.48
N VAL A 7 1.48 13.11 -11.54
CA VAL A 7 0.95 11.82 -11.11
C VAL A 7 1.17 11.65 -9.61
N ILE A 8 0.15 11.20 -8.89
CA ILE A 8 0.24 10.80 -7.49
C ILE A 8 -0.11 9.32 -7.39
N ILE A 9 0.82 8.52 -6.87
CA ILE A 9 0.64 7.08 -6.65
C ILE A 9 0.58 6.85 -5.14
N ILE A 10 -0.55 6.31 -4.67
CA ILE A 10 -0.76 5.97 -3.26
C ILE A 10 -0.76 4.44 -3.17
N GLY A 11 0.26 3.88 -2.52
CA GLY A 11 0.51 2.45 -2.50
C GLY A 11 1.82 2.09 -3.23
N THR A 12 2.85 1.60 -2.53
CA THR A 12 4.08 1.06 -3.14
C THR A 12 4.06 -0.46 -3.31
N GLY A 13 2.86 -1.06 -3.23
CA GLY A 13 2.66 -2.47 -3.53
C GLY A 13 2.96 -2.81 -5.01
N PRO A 14 2.73 -4.07 -5.42
CA PRO A 14 3.10 -4.56 -6.75
C PRO A 14 2.59 -3.69 -7.91
N GLY A 15 1.36 -3.17 -7.81
CA GLY A 15 0.78 -2.30 -8.84
C GLY A 15 1.40 -0.90 -8.87
N GLY A 16 1.47 -0.23 -7.72
CA GLY A 16 1.98 1.14 -7.65
C GLY A 16 3.48 1.24 -7.93
N GLY A 17 4.27 0.27 -7.45
CA GLY A 17 5.69 0.17 -7.77
C GLY A 17 5.95 -0.08 -9.25
N THR A 18 5.16 -0.96 -9.89
CA THR A 18 5.27 -1.22 -11.33
C THR A 18 4.91 0.01 -12.17
N LEU A 19 3.84 0.72 -11.79
CA LEU A 19 3.45 1.95 -12.47
C LEU A 19 4.51 3.04 -12.31
N ALA A 20 5.03 3.23 -11.09
CA ALA A 20 6.10 4.17 -10.81
C ALA A 20 7.35 3.86 -11.66
N TYR A 21 7.74 2.59 -11.74
CA TYR A 21 8.87 2.13 -12.56
C TYR A 21 8.65 2.46 -14.04
N LYS A 22 7.46 2.20 -14.59
CA LYS A 22 7.15 2.47 -16.00
C LYS A 22 7.13 3.98 -16.31
N LEU A 23 6.70 4.81 -15.36
CA LEU A 23 6.59 6.26 -15.54
C LEU A 23 7.88 7.01 -15.19
N ALA A 24 8.82 6.40 -14.47
CA ALA A 24 10.10 7.01 -14.10
C ALA A 24 10.85 7.69 -15.27
N PRO A 25 10.95 7.10 -16.49
CA PRO A 25 11.64 7.75 -17.61
C PRO A 25 10.82 8.84 -18.33
N SER A 26 9.58 9.13 -17.91
CA SER A 26 8.68 10.04 -18.63
C SER A 26 8.94 11.53 -18.41
N GLY A 27 9.84 11.90 -17.49
CA GLY A 27 10.10 13.29 -17.11
C GLY A 27 8.98 13.96 -16.28
N LYS A 28 7.93 13.21 -15.92
CA LYS A 28 6.82 13.69 -15.09
C LYS A 28 7.24 13.85 -13.63
N LYS A 29 6.64 14.82 -12.93
CA LYS A 29 6.75 14.97 -11.47
C LYS A 29 5.79 13.99 -10.80
N ILE A 30 6.34 12.91 -10.27
CA ILE A 30 5.56 11.81 -9.67
C ILE A 30 5.73 11.85 -8.15
N LEU A 31 4.62 11.93 -7.41
CA LEU A 31 4.59 11.75 -5.96
C LEU A 31 4.21 10.30 -5.64
N LEU A 32 5.03 9.62 -4.84
CA LEU A 32 4.77 8.25 -4.38
C LEU A 32 4.60 8.27 -2.87
N LEU A 33 3.44 7.81 -2.40
CA LEU A 33 3.08 7.76 -0.98
C LEU A 33 2.80 6.32 -0.57
N GLU A 34 3.37 5.89 0.55
CA GLU A 34 3.05 4.62 1.21
C GLU A 34 2.79 4.87 2.68
N ARG A 35 1.85 4.12 3.25
CA ARG A 35 1.58 4.16 4.69
C ARG A 35 2.36 3.04 5.39
N GLY A 36 3.23 3.43 6.31
CA GLY A 36 4.03 2.52 7.14
C GLY A 36 5.50 2.50 6.75
N ASP A 37 6.26 1.66 7.44
CA ASP A 37 7.69 1.48 7.20
C ASP A 37 7.95 0.45 6.10
N TYR A 38 9.21 0.39 5.66
CA TYR A 38 9.66 -0.62 4.71
C TYR A 38 9.39 -2.04 5.22
N LEU A 39 8.87 -2.90 4.33
CA LEU A 39 8.74 -4.31 4.61
C LEU A 39 10.14 -4.92 4.83
N PRO A 40 10.46 -5.46 6.01
CA PRO A 40 11.76 -6.05 6.27
C PRO A 40 11.99 -7.24 5.33
N ARG A 41 13.22 -7.38 4.83
CA ARG A 41 13.59 -8.54 4.00
C ARG A 41 13.79 -9.75 4.90
N GLU A 42 12.78 -10.60 5.00
CA GLU A 42 12.81 -11.80 5.84
C GLU A 42 12.20 -13.03 5.13
N LYS A 43 12.55 -14.24 5.59
CA LYS A 43 12.04 -15.50 5.03
C LYS A 43 10.51 -15.58 5.07
N ASN A 44 9.89 -14.95 6.06
CA ASN A 44 8.44 -14.94 6.24
C ASN A 44 7.68 -14.25 5.10
N ASN A 45 8.32 -13.36 4.34
CA ASN A 45 7.71 -12.72 3.17
C ASN A 45 7.30 -13.74 2.09
N TRP A 46 7.94 -14.91 2.08
CA TRP A 46 7.72 -15.97 1.10
C TRP A 46 6.74 -17.05 1.58
N SER A 47 6.30 -16.97 2.84
CA SER A 47 5.33 -17.90 3.42
C SER A 47 3.92 -17.37 3.22
N SER A 48 3.16 -17.99 2.31
CA SER A 48 1.75 -17.66 2.08
C SER A 48 0.92 -17.81 3.36
N LYS A 49 1.23 -18.81 4.21
CA LYS A 49 0.64 -18.96 5.54
C LYS A 49 0.87 -17.71 6.40
N THR A 50 2.11 -17.24 6.49
CA THR A 50 2.45 -16.12 7.38
C THR A 50 1.90 -14.78 6.88
N VAL A 51 1.85 -14.61 5.55
CA VAL A 51 1.30 -13.40 4.92
C VAL A 51 -0.23 -13.34 5.03
N PHE A 52 -0.92 -14.45 4.72
CA PHE A 52 -2.39 -14.46 4.59
C PHE A 52 -3.14 -15.01 5.80
N LEU A 53 -2.64 -16.08 6.44
CA LEU A 53 -3.29 -16.71 7.60
C LEU A 53 -2.89 -16.01 8.90
N ASP A 54 -1.59 -15.81 9.12
CA ASP A 54 -1.09 -15.17 10.34
C ASP A 54 -1.23 -13.64 10.30
N ASN A 55 -1.63 -13.09 9.14
CA ASN A 55 -1.88 -11.65 8.93
C ASN A 55 -0.73 -10.76 9.42
N LYS A 56 0.51 -11.25 9.36
CA LYS A 56 1.68 -10.62 9.98
C LYS A 56 1.89 -9.17 9.54
N TYR A 57 1.55 -8.87 8.29
CA TYR A 57 1.73 -7.56 7.66
C TYR A 57 0.41 -6.78 7.48
N LYS A 58 -0.70 -7.24 8.06
CA LYS A 58 -1.95 -6.46 8.01
C LYS A 58 -1.88 -5.25 8.94
N ALA A 59 -2.52 -4.18 8.48
CA ALA A 59 -2.77 -3.00 9.27
C ALA A 59 -3.53 -3.36 10.55
N LYS A 60 -2.99 -2.97 11.71
CA LYS A 60 -3.63 -3.20 13.02
C LYS A 60 -4.66 -2.13 13.37
N GLU A 61 -4.72 -1.05 12.61
CA GLU A 61 -5.62 0.07 12.83
C GLU A 61 -7.03 -0.20 12.31
N THR A 62 -7.96 0.61 12.79
CA THR A 62 -9.38 0.59 12.41
C THR A 62 -9.71 1.89 11.71
N TRP A 63 -10.33 1.80 10.54
CA TRP A 63 -10.75 2.93 9.71
C TRP A 63 -12.22 3.21 9.89
N LYS A 64 -12.64 4.43 9.57
CA LYS A 64 -14.05 4.83 9.56
C LYS A 64 -14.57 4.92 8.13
N ASP A 65 -15.76 4.41 7.92
CA ASP A 65 -16.50 4.61 6.69
C ASP A 65 -17.17 6.00 6.67
N LYS A 66 -17.83 6.32 5.55
CA LYS A 66 -18.54 7.61 5.37
C LYS A 66 -19.69 7.84 6.36
N ASN A 67 -20.22 6.78 6.95
CA ASN A 67 -21.33 6.79 7.92
C ASN A 67 -20.83 6.75 9.37
N GLY A 68 -19.50 6.78 9.59
CA GLY A 68 -18.88 6.68 10.91
C GLY A 68 -18.70 5.26 11.44
N GLY A 69 -19.09 4.24 10.67
CA GLY A 69 -18.88 2.83 11.00
C GLY A 69 -17.41 2.45 10.93
N THR A 70 -16.96 1.52 11.78
CA THR A 70 -15.56 1.11 11.86
C THR A 70 -15.28 -0.18 11.08
N PHE A 71 -14.18 -0.24 10.33
CA PHE A 71 -13.73 -1.43 9.62
C PHE A 71 -12.20 -1.57 9.64
N HIS A 72 -11.67 -2.78 9.46
CA HIS A 72 -10.23 -2.97 9.30
C HIS A 72 -9.83 -2.87 7.81
N PRO A 73 -8.86 -2.03 7.46
CA PRO A 73 -8.41 -1.87 6.09
C PRO A 73 -7.58 -3.08 5.63
N GLY A 74 -7.74 -3.49 4.37
CA GLY A 74 -7.01 -4.61 3.76
C GLY A 74 -7.93 -5.59 3.02
N ILE A 75 -7.35 -6.69 2.54
CA ILE A 75 -8.09 -7.75 1.84
C ILE A 75 -9.19 -8.24 2.78
N ARG A 76 -10.43 -8.00 2.34
CA ARG A 76 -11.68 -8.48 2.94
C ARG A 76 -11.45 -9.94 3.32
N ARG A 77 -11.83 -10.36 4.53
CA ARG A 77 -12.03 -11.79 4.79
C ARG A 77 -12.96 -12.26 3.68
N MET A 78 -12.45 -13.06 2.73
CA MET A 78 -13.31 -13.93 1.95
C MET A 78 -13.95 -14.83 3.01
N CYS A 79 -15.19 -14.50 3.37
CA CYS A 79 -16.10 -15.51 3.84
C CYS A 79 -16.45 -16.40 2.65
#